data_AF-X0UPH5-F1
#
_entry.id   AF-X0UPH5-F1
#
_cell.length_a   1.000
_cell.length_b   1.000
_cell.length_c   1.000
_cell.angle_alpha   90.00
_cell.angle_beta   90.00
_cell.angle_gamma   90.00
#
_symmetry.space_group_name_H-M   'P 1'
#
loop_
_entity.id
_entity.type
_entity.pdbx_description
1 polymer ?
#
loop_
_entity_poly.entity_id
_entity_poly.type
_entity_poly.pdbx_seq_one_letter_code
_entity_poly.pdbx_strand_id
1 'polypeptide(L)'
;MLIDKKVSNFLNELASNSPTPGGGSVAALAGALGAALISMVGNLTVGKKKYEDVEEDIKKIISSSEKLRYELSQLIEEDVKVFNNFMATYKMSKET
;
A
#
# COMPACT_ATOMS: atom_id res chain seq x y z
N MET A 1 -12.42 4.18 -1.18
CA MET A 1 -11.14 3.46 -1.12
C MET A 1 -10.57 3.52 0.29
N LEU A 2 -9.91 2.47 0.81
CA LEU A 2 -9.29 2.50 2.15
C LEU A 2 -8.18 3.57 2.21
N ILE A 3 -7.47 3.77 1.10
CA ILE A 3 -6.41 4.78 0.97
C ILE A 3 -6.94 6.22 0.98
N ASP A 4 -8.22 6.44 0.67
CA ASP A 4 -8.85 7.77 0.67
C ASP A 4 -9.44 8.15 2.03
N LYS A 5 -9.45 7.22 3.01
CA LYS A 5 -9.92 7.53 4.36
C LYS A 5 -8.89 8.41 5.07
N LYS A 6 -9.37 9.29 5.95
CA LYS A 6 -8.49 9.92 6.94
C LYS A 6 -7.77 8.81 7.70
N VAL A 7 -6.45 8.97 7.91
CA VAL A 7 -5.63 8.00 8.65
C VAL A 7 -6.25 7.68 10.02
N SER A 8 -6.83 8.69 10.70
CA SER A 8 -7.57 8.49 11.95
C SER A 8 -8.72 7.47 11.84
N ASN A 9 -9.46 7.49 10.74
CA ASN A 9 -10.57 6.57 10.53
C ASN A 9 -10.08 5.15 10.24
N PHE A 10 -9.04 5.02 9.43
CA PHE A 10 -8.39 3.73 9.17
C PHE A 10 -7.88 3.10 10.47
N LEU A 11 -7.21 3.88 11.32
CA LEU A 11 -6.71 3.41 12.62
C LEU A 11 -7.83 2.99 13.57
N ASN A 12 -8.91 3.77 13.64
CA ASN A 12 -10.08 3.43 14.46
C ASN A 12 -10.74 2.12 13.99
N GLU A 13 -10.84 1.90 12.68
CA GLU A 13 -11.43 0.69 12.09
C GLU A 13 -10.53 -0.53 12.31
N LEU A 14 -9.21 -0.38 12.10
CA LEU A 14 -8.21 -1.41 12.36
C LEU A 14 -8.19 -1.85 13.83
N ALA A 15 -8.39 -0.93 14.76
CA ALA A 15 -8.41 -1.21 16.20
C ALA A 15 -9.78 -1.70 16.72
N SER A 16 -10.78 -1.83 15.83
CA SER A 16 -12.12 -2.25 16.20
C SER A 16 -12.27 -3.78 16.27
N ASN A 17 -13.50 -4.27 16.53
CA ASN A 17 -13.86 -5.67 16.41
C ASN A 17 -14.24 -6.10 14.98
N SER A 18 -14.08 -5.20 14.00
CA SER A 18 -14.27 -5.52 12.58
C SER A 18 -13.19 -6.50 12.11
N PRO A 19 -13.53 -7.53 11.30
CA PRO A 19 -12.55 -8.46 10.78
C PRO A 19 -11.66 -7.87 9.67
N THR A 20 -12.00 -6.70 9.13
CA THR A 20 -11.22 -5.94 8.13
C THR A 20 -11.26 -4.44 8.45
N PRO A 21 -10.21 -3.66 8.12
CA PRO A 21 -8.94 -4.06 7.51
C PRO A 21 -8.07 -4.91 8.44
N GLY A 22 -7.27 -5.81 7.86
CA GLY A 22 -6.46 -6.78 8.60
C GLY A 22 -4.94 -6.57 8.42
N GLY A 23 -4.16 -7.53 8.89
CA GLY A 23 -2.69 -7.49 8.80
C GLY A 23 -2.16 -7.39 7.36
N GLY A 24 -2.83 -8.01 6.39
CA GLY A 24 -2.49 -7.91 4.97
C GLY A 24 -2.59 -6.48 4.45
N SER A 25 -3.73 -5.83 4.70
CA SER A 25 -3.96 -4.42 4.40
C SER A 25 -2.90 -3.50 5.03
N VAL A 26 -2.50 -3.77 6.28
CA VAL A 26 -1.47 -2.99 6.98
C VAL A 26 -0.07 -3.22 6.38
N ALA A 27 0.27 -4.46 6.02
CA ALA A 27 1.54 -4.77 5.37
C ALA A 27 1.66 -4.08 4.01
N ALA A 28 0.59 -4.08 3.22
CA ALA A 28 0.51 -3.36 1.95
C ALA A 28 0.69 -1.84 2.15
N LEU A 29 -0.01 -1.25 3.12
CA LEU A 29 0.14 0.16 3.47
C LEU A 29 1.56 0.51 3.90
N ALA A 30 2.18 -0.29 4.78
CA ALA A 30 3.55 -0.08 5.22
C ALA A 30 4.55 -0.08 4.05
N GLY A 31 4.38 -1.01 3.12
CA GLY A 31 5.17 -1.04 1.88
C GLY A 31 4.95 0.20 1.01
N ALA A 32 3.69 0.63 0.83
CA ALA A 32 3.37 1.83 0.05
C ALA A 32 3.99 3.10 0.66
N LEU A 33 4.00 3.22 1.99
CA LEU A 33 4.67 4.31 2.71
C LEU A 33 6.20 4.27 2.50
N GLY A 34 6.81 3.09 2.58
CA GLY A 34 8.24 2.92 2.28
C GLY A 34 8.60 3.32 0.86
N ALA A 35 7.80 2.89 -0.12
CA ALA A 35 7.97 3.26 -1.52
C ALA A 35 7.82 4.79 -1.73
N ALA A 36 6.85 5.42 -1.07
CA ALA A 36 6.69 6.87 -1.12
C ALA A 36 7.90 7.63 -0.54
N LEU A 37 8.50 7.13 0.53
CA LEU A 37 9.72 7.70 1.11
C LEU A 37 10.92 7.59 0.16
N ILE A 38 11.07 6.45 -0.52
CA ILE A 38 12.10 6.27 -1.55
C ILE A 38 11.92 7.30 -2.67
N SER A 39 10.69 7.43 -3.20
CA SER A 39 10.38 8.44 -4.22
C SER A 39 10.69 9.86 -3.75
N MET A 40 10.35 10.21 -2.51
CA MET A 40 10.65 11.53 -1.93
C MET A 40 12.16 11.81 -1.94
N VAL A 41 12.98 10.89 -1.43
CA VAL A 41 14.43 11.07 -1.37
C VAL A 41 15.05 11.12 -2.77
N GLY A 42 14.56 10.28 -3.70
CA GLY A 42 14.96 10.34 -5.11
C GLY A 42 14.66 11.70 -5.73
N ASN A 43 13.44 12.23 -5.54
CA ASN A 43 13.06 13.55 -6.04
C ASN A 43 13.86 14.70 -5.42
N LEU A 44 14.32 14.55 -4.17
CA LEU A 44 15.26 15.49 -3.54
C LEU A 44 16.69 15.38 -4.10
N THR A 45 16.99 14.37 -4.91
CA THR A 45 18.31 14.08 -5.45
C THR A 45 18.45 14.50 -6.91
N VAL A 46 17.45 14.21 -7.75
CA VAL A 46 17.41 14.56 -9.18
C VAL A 46 17.54 16.07 -9.39
N GLY A 47 18.30 16.48 -10.41
CA GLY A 47 18.48 17.90 -10.76
C GLY A 47 19.48 18.66 -9.89
N LYS A 48 20.11 18.01 -8.91
CA LYS A 48 21.21 18.59 -8.14
C LYS A 48 22.54 18.29 -8.80
N LYS A 49 23.30 19.33 -9.10
CA LYS A 49 24.65 19.24 -9.70
C LYS A 49 25.59 18.25 -8.99
N LYS A 50 25.48 18.11 -7.67
CA LYS A 50 26.28 17.17 -6.87
C LYS A 50 26.02 15.69 -7.21
N TYR A 51 24.88 15.37 -7.81
CA TYR A 51 24.40 14.00 -8.03
C TYR A 51 24.19 13.67 -9.52
N GLU A 52 24.75 14.48 -10.44
CA GLU A 52 24.64 14.27 -11.89
C GLU A 52 25.09 12.85 -12.30
N ASP A 53 26.19 12.36 -11.72
CA ASP A 53 26.76 11.04 -12.03
C ASP A 53 25.83 9.86 -11.70
N VAL A 54 24.86 10.05 -10.81
CA VAL A 54 23.92 8.99 -10.37
C VAL A 54 22.48 9.27 -10.79
N GLU A 55 22.22 10.36 -11.51
CA GLU A 55 20.87 10.84 -11.75
C GLU A 55 19.98 9.81 -12.48
N GLU A 56 20.54 9.14 -13.49
CA GLU A 56 19.80 8.14 -14.27
C GLU A 56 19.41 6.91 -13.44
N ASP A 57 20.25 6.48 -12.49
CA ASP A 57 19.92 5.38 -11.61
C ASP A 57 18.87 5.79 -10.57
N ILE A 58 18.94 7.02 -10.06
CA ILE A 58 17.92 7.57 -9.18
C ILE A 58 16.57 7.67 -9.90
N LYS A 59 16.53 8.08 -11.18
CA LYS A 59 15.29 8.10 -11.98
C LYS A 59 14.67 6.71 -12.11
N LYS A 60 15.47 5.67 -12.32
CA LYS A 60 14.98 4.27 -12.36
C LYS A 60 14.42 3.82 -11.01
N ILE A 61 15.08 4.20 -9.91
CA ILE A 61 14.62 3.92 -8.55
C ILE A 61 13.27 4.60 -8.29
N ILE A 62 13.13 5.89 -8.63
CA ILE A 62 11.86 6.63 -8.50
C ILE A 62 10.75 5.94 -9.29
N SER A 63 11.02 5.56 -10.54
CA SER A 63 10.03 4.86 -11.37
C SER A 63 9.56 3.55 -10.74
N SER A 64 10.50 2.78 -10.19
CA SER A 64 10.21 1.51 -9.52
C SER A 64 9.45 1.71 -8.20
N SER A 65 9.82 2.72 -7.41
CA SER A 65 9.15 3.03 -6.15
C SER A 65 7.74 3.57 -6.39
N GLU A 66 7.52 4.39 -7.42
CA GLU A 66 6.17 4.83 -7.78
C GLU A 66 5.27 3.68 -8.25
N LYS A 67 5.81 2.74 -9.03
CA LYS A 67 5.08 1.53 -9.41
C LYS A 67 4.68 0.71 -8.18
N LEU A 68 5.62 0.46 -7.26
CA LEU A 68 5.34 -0.27 -6.03
C LEU A 68 4.33 0.46 -5.14
N ARG A 69 4.46 1.79 -5.01
CA ARG A 69 3.51 2.62 -4.26
C ARG A 69 2.09 2.46 -4.79
N TYR A 70 1.92 2.49 -6.10
CA TYR A 70 0.63 2.29 -6.74
C TYR A 70 0.09 0.88 -6.50
N GLU A 71 0.86 -0.16 -6.81
CA GLU A 71 0.44 -1.56 -6.66
C GLU A 71 0.08 -1.89 -5.21
N LEU A 72 0.93 -1.52 -4.25
CA LEU A 72 0.70 -1.76 -2.83
C LEU A 72 -0.53 -1.00 -2.32
N SER A 73 -0.81 0.20 -2.83
CA SER A 73 -2.03 0.93 -2.48
C SER A 73 -3.29 0.19 -2.94
N GLN A 74 -3.26 -0.47 -4.11
CA GLN A 74 -4.37 -1.30 -4.58
C GLN A 74 -4.53 -2.57 -3.74
N LEU A 75 -3.42 -3.18 -3.32
CA LEU A 75 -3.45 -4.41 -2.52
C LEU A 75 -4.11 -4.25 -1.15
N ILE A 76 -4.13 -3.03 -0.59
CA ILE A 76 -4.90 -2.72 0.64
C ILE A 76 -6.37 -3.10 0.46
N GLU A 77 -6.96 -2.81 -0.70
CA GLU A 77 -8.37 -3.08 -0.96
C GLU A 77 -8.64 -4.50 -1.42
N GLU A 78 -7.76 -5.03 -2.25
CA GLU A 78 -7.88 -6.41 -2.71
C GLU A 78 -7.78 -7.39 -1.54
N ASP A 79 -6.98 -7.11 -0.51
CA ASP A 79 -6.94 -7.89 0.75
C ASP A 79 -8.32 -7.95 1.42
N VAL A 80 -8.98 -6.79 1.62
CA VAL A 80 -10.32 -6.72 2.22
C VAL A 80 -11.36 -7.41 1.36
N LYS A 81 -11.30 -7.24 0.05
CA LYS A 81 -12.25 -7.85 -0.90
C LYS A 81 -12.13 -9.37 -0.93
N VAL A 82 -10.90 -9.90 -1.00
CA VAL A 82 -10.66 -11.35 -0.98
C VAL A 82 -11.09 -11.93 0.36
N PHE A 83 -10.79 -11.27 1.47
CA PHE A 83 -11.23 -11.71 2.79
C PHE A 83 -12.76 -11.76 2.91
N ASN A 84 -13.46 -10.72 2.44
CA ASN A 84 -14.93 -10.68 2.47
C ASN A 84 -15.55 -11.79 1.62
N ASN A 85 -15.00 -12.06 0.44
CA ASN A 85 -15.44 -13.16 -0.43
C ASN A 85 -15.22 -14.52 0.26
N PHE A 86 -14.05 -14.73 0.86
CA PHE A 86 -13.76 -15.94 1.63
C PHE A 86 -14.78 -16.12 2.76
N MET A 87 -15.04 -15.07 3.54
CA MET A 87 -16.02 -15.13 4.65
C MET A 87 -17.45 -15.37 4.17
N ALA A 88 -17.83 -14.86 2.99
CA ALA A 88 -19.14 -15.15 2.40
C ALA A 88 -19.27 -16.64 2.05
N THR A 89 -18.26 -17.22 1.40
CA THR A 89 -18.24 -18.66 1.08
C THR A 89 -18.16 -19.52 2.33
N TYR A 90 -17.34 -19.15 3.31
CA TYR A 90 -17.16 -19.90 4.56
C TYR A 90 -18.46 -20.01 5.38
N LYS A 91 -19.36 -19.04 5.24
CA LYS A 91 -20.69 -19.02 5.90
C LYS A 91 -21.74 -19.87 5.18
N MET A 92 -21.47 -20.37 3.98
CA MET A 92 -22.41 -21.22 3.25
C MET A 92 -22.53 -22.59 3.91
N SER A 93 -23.69 -23.24 3.73
CA SER A 93 -23.90 -24.61 4.22
C SER A 93 -22.87 -25.55 3.60
N LYS A 94 -22.34 -26.48 4.41
CA LYS A 94 -21.45 -27.54 3.95
C LYS A 94 -22.19 -28.66 3.22
N GLU A 95 -23.50 -28.69 3.31
CA GLU A 95 -24.35 -29.63 2.57
C GLU A 95 -24.63 -29.04 1.19
N THR A 96 -23.72 -29.28 0.26
CA THR A 96 -23.99 -29.31 -1.19
C THR A 96 -23.26 -30.49 -1.79
#